data_AF-A0A978SZ86-F1
#
_entry.id   AF-A0A978SZ86-F1
#
_cell.length_a   1.000
_cell.length_b   1.000
_cell.length_c   1.000
_cell.angle_alpha   90.00
_cell.angle_beta   90.00
_cell.angle_gamma   90.00
#
_symmetry.space_group_name_H-M   'P 1'
#
loop_
_entity.id
_entity.type
_entity.pdbx_description
1 polymer ?
#
loop_
_entity_poly.entity_id
_entity_poly.type
_entity_poly.pdbx_seq_one_letter_code
_entity_poly.pdbx_strand_id
1 'polypeptide(L)'
;MQILLNKISQKPVRIVCALLLSTIAAAEKGALLEATAVAKTIRGMTPNTQRSDRLPQTVANAVRRDLSQQTGISRNKLSIIDYSRQTWPNGCLGIPKPGEMCTQALVEGWKVVVSDGTQEWIYRTDNTGSNVRLFISPDEKENLPKSVANAVKRDLARRIQVPTDLLRIERAERRKWLDSCLGIPDPVTLCTQVLTPGWQVTVALERYASSSQQRWVYRTNKSGSVVKLDESATIQPRQIPKNELPPALARNVVFRALVSGGIAGRSFETTLMQDGRVIQTQITGSGMGERKVIRRLSQQQVREFQRLLEESNFDRYDRLDYLPAPGSADYTTITLTSTNATIRYADIIQDLLPKDLRQVIEAWNKVLY
;
A
#
# COMPACT_ATOMS: atom_id res chain seq x y z
N MET A 1 -45.82 36.78 -16.36
CA MET A 1 -45.78 37.25 -17.76
C MET A 1 -44.63 36.53 -18.46
N GLN A 2 -44.95 35.82 -19.55
CA GLN A 2 -44.17 35.10 -20.59
C GLN A 2 -42.64 34.83 -20.40
N ILE A 3 -42.15 33.57 -20.39
CA ILE A 3 -41.90 32.57 -21.48
C ILE A 3 -40.59 32.80 -22.27
N LEU A 4 -39.68 31.81 -22.21
CA LEU A 4 -38.99 31.07 -23.31
C LEU A 4 -37.83 30.24 -22.70
N LEU A 5 -38.00 28.94 -22.42
CA LEU A 5 -37.73 27.76 -23.26
C LEU A 5 -36.29 27.61 -23.79
N ASN A 6 -35.57 26.59 -23.31
CA ASN A 6 -34.92 25.62 -24.20
C ASN A 6 -34.78 24.22 -23.56
N LYS A 7 -35.15 23.19 -24.33
CA LYS A 7 -35.13 21.75 -24.00
C LYS A 7 -33.91 21.08 -24.64
N ILE A 8 -33.50 19.91 -24.12
CA ILE A 8 -33.07 18.66 -24.81
C ILE A 8 -32.70 17.69 -23.66
N SER A 9 -33.51 16.67 -23.31
CA SER A 9 -33.78 15.38 -23.95
C SER A 9 -33.18 14.24 -23.11
N GLN A 10 -34.01 13.62 -22.26
CA GLN A 10 -33.75 12.31 -21.68
C GLN A 10 -34.93 11.41 -22.06
N LYS A 11 -34.64 10.25 -22.68
CA LYS A 11 -35.62 9.18 -22.93
C LYS A 11 -35.44 8.09 -21.88
N PRO A 12 -36.51 7.62 -21.20
CA PRO A 12 -36.54 6.34 -20.53
C PRO A 12 -37.23 5.28 -21.40
N VAL A 13 -36.61 4.10 -21.52
CA VAL A 13 -37.21 2.92 -22.16
C VAL A 13 -38.06 2.20 -21.11
N ARG A 14 -39.35 2.02 -21.43
CA ARG A 14 -40.35 1.30 -20.62
C ARG A 14 -40.32 -0.20 -20.93
N ILE A 15 -40.29 -1.00 -19.87
CA ILE A 15 -40.52 -2.45 -19.87
C ILE A 15 -42.02 -2.68 -20.02
N VAL A 16 -42.43 -3.46 -21.03
CA VAL A 16 -43.81 -3.93 -21.22
C VAL A 16 -43.85 -5.42 -20.87
N CYS A 17 -44.59 -5.72 -19.81
CA CYS A 17 -44.99 -7.07 -19.40
C CYS A 17 -46.36 -7.35 -20.02
N ALA A 18 -46.49 -8.39 -20.84
CA ALA A 18 -47.78 -8.82 -21.39
C ALA A 18 -47.99 -10.32 -21.11
N LEU A 19 -48.98 -10.60 -20.26
CA LEU A 19 -49.58 -11.91 -20.03
C LEU A 19 -50.71 -12.11 -21.04
N LEU A 20 -50.78 -13.26 -21.71
CA LEU A 20 -52.04 -13.82 -22.22
C LEU A 20 -52.05 -15.35 -22.08
N LEU A 21 -53.09 -15.83 -21.39
CA LEU A 21 -53.55 -17.21 -21.28
C LEU A 21 -54.29 -17.63 -22.56
N SER A 22 -54.22 -18.91 -22.92
CA SER A 22 -55.36 -19.86 -23.09
C SER A 22 -55.14 -20.92 -24.18
N THR A 23 -55.76 -22.06 -23.90
CA THR A 23 -55.65 -23.44 -24.41
C THR A 23 -56.34 -23.73 -25.76
N ILE A 24 -55.96 -24.82 -26.45
CA ILE A 24 -56.85 -25.88 -27.03
C ILE A 24 -55.99 -27.07 -27.54
N ALA A 25 -56.55 -28.28 -27.42
CA ALA A 25 -55.97 -29.60 -27.65
C ALA A 25 -56.36 -30.26 -28.99
N ALA A 26 -55.58 -31.25 -29.45
CA ALA A 26 -55.95 -32.57 -30.07
C ALA A 26 -54.76 -33.11 -30.91
N ALA A 27 -54.15 -34.25 -30.54
CA ALA A 27 -54.29 -35.61 -31.13
C ALA A 27 -53.46 -35.78 -32.44
N GLU A 28 -52.61 -36.79 -32.69
CA GLU A 28 -52.72 -38.24 -32.50
C GLU A 28 -51.35 -38.96 -32.73
N LYS A 29 -51.23 -40.17 -32.14
CA LYS A 29 -50.57 -41.43 -32.60
C LYS A 29 -49.04 -41.59 -32.58
N GLY A 30 -48.60 -42.65 -31.88
CA GLY A 30 -47.34 -43.35 -32.21
C GLY A 30 -46.71 -44.27 -31.16
N ALA A 31 -47.30 -45.46 -30.96
CA ALA A 31 -46.67 -46.74 -30.60
C ALA A 31 -45.88 -46.96 -29.27
N LEU A 32 -46.39 -47.97 -28.55
CA LEU A 32 -45.88 -48.74 -27.41
C LEU A 32 -44.52 -49.43 -27.64
N LEU A 33 -43.76 -49.69 -26.56
CA LEU A 33 -43.51 -51.06 -26.07
C LEU A 33 -42.82 -51.09 -24.70
N GLU A 34 -43.14 -52.16 -23.98
CA GLU A 34 -43.12 -52.35 -22.53
C GLU A 34 -41.74 -52.69 -21.98
N ALA A 35 -41.48 -52.27 -20.74
CA ALA A 35 -40.35 -52.72 -19.93
C ALA A 35 -40.86 -53.63 -18.81
N THR A 36 -40.57 -54.93 -18.87
CA THR A 36 -40.45 -55.77 -17.66
C THR A 36 -39.49 -56.96 -17.87
N ALA A 37 -38.65 -57.15 -16.84
CA ALA A 37 -37.86 -58.33 -16.47
C ALA A 37 -36.71 -58.73 -17.44
N VAL A 38 -35.50 -59.08 -16.99
CA VAL A 38 -35.16 -59.99 -15.89
C VAL A 38 -33.78 -59.62 -15.32
N ALA A 39 -33.72 -59.40 -14.01
CA ALA A 39 -32.48 -59.41 -13.25
C ALA A 39 -32.10 -60.87 -12.92
N LYS A 40 -31.00 -61.39 -13.48
CA LYS A 40 -30.16 -62.39 -12.80
C LYS A 40 -28.80 -62.62 -13.48
N THR A 41 -27.76 -62.42 -12.66
CA THR A 41 -26.48 -63.16 -12.68
C THR A 41 -25.39 -62.71 -13.66
N ILE A 42 -24.57 -61.73 -13.25
CA ILE A 42 -23.11 -61.95 -13.16
C ILE A 42 -22.64 -61.47 -11.79
N ARG A 43 -22.30 -62.43 -10.92
CA ARG A 43 -21.48 -62.25 -9.73
C ARG A 43 -20.04 -62.03 -10.18
N GLY A 44 -19.34 -61.12 -9.51
CA GLY A 44 -17.89 -61.21 -9.33
C GLY A 44 -17.05 -60.50 -10.38
N MET A 45 -17.06 -59.16 -10.35
CA MET A 45 -15.84 -58.38 -10.53
C MET A 45 -16.09 -57.02 -9.87
N THR A 46 -15.75 -56.88 -8.60
CA THR A 46 -15.53 -55.56 -8.00
C THR A 46 -14.05 -55.23 -8.22
N PRO A 47 -13.69 -54.30 -9.12
CA PRO A 47 -12.44 -53.58 -8.96
C PRO A 47 -12.65 -52.68 -7.73
N ASN A 48 -12.05 -53.07 -6.62
CA ASN A 48 -11.85 -52.18 -5.48
C ASN A 48 -10.84 -51.09 -5.89
N THR A 49 -11.28 -50.13 -6.71
CA THR A 49 -10.47 -49.00 -7.21
C THR A 49 -11.11 -47.67 -6.76
N GLN A 50 -11.46 -47.55 -5.48
CA GLN A 50 -11.94 -46.30 -4.90
C GLN A 50 -11.24 -45.98 -3.58
N ARG A 51 -9.90 -45.99 -3.58
CA ARG A 51 -9.09 -45.45 -2.46
C ARG A 51 -7.95 -44.50 -2.86
N SER A 52 -7.75 -44.15 -4.13
CA SER A 52 -6.56 -43.39 -4.58
C SER A 52 -6.74 -41.89 -4.84
N ASP A 53 -7.94 -41.31 -4.68
CA ASP A 53 -8.21 -39.91 -5.10
C ASP A 53 -8.33 -38.91 -3.95
N ARG A 54 -8.03 -39.30 -2.71
CA ARG A 54 -8.01 -38.37 -1.56
C ARG A 54 -6.60 -37.88 -1.28
N LEU A 55 -6.44 -36.56 -1.10
CA LEU A 55 -5.17 -35.96 -0.70
C LEU A 55 -4.70 -36.54 0.65
N PRO A 56 -3.50 -37.14 0.74
CA PRO A 56 -2.99 -37.65 2.00
C PRO A 56 -2.85 -36.54 3.03
N GLN A 57 -3.22 -36.84 4.29
CA GLN A 57 -3.16 -35.86 5.37
C GLN A 57 -1.72 -35.36 5.62
N THR A 58 -0.70 -36.20 5.34
CA THR A 58 0.71 -35.81 5.42
C THR A 58 1.04 -34.68 4.45
N VAL A 59 0.57 -34.77 3.20
CA VAL A 59 0.72 -33.73 2.17
C VAL A 59 -0.02 -32.47 2.57
N ALA A 60 -1.28 -32.60 2.99
CA ALA A 60 -2.10 -31.48 3.45
C ALA A 60 -1.44 -30.70 4.61
N ASN A 61 -0.91 -31.43 5.59
CA ASN A 61 -0.23 -30.85 6.74
C ASN A 61 1.11 -30.21 6.36
N ALA A 62 1.87 -30.82 5.43
CA ALA A 62 3.13 -30.27 4.94
C ALA A 62 2.92 -28.92 4.24
N VAL A 63 1.92 -28.82 3.36
CA VAL A 63 1.57 -27.57 2.66
C VAL A 63 1.14 -26.48 3.63
N ARG A 64 0.20 -26.77 4.55
CA ARG A 64 -0.25 -25.79 5.56
C ARG A 64 0.88 -25.32 6.45
N ARG A 65 1.78 -26.22 6.85
CA ARG A 65 2.95 -25.88 7.69
C ARG A 65 3.90 -24.95 6.95
N ASP A 66 4.26 -25.28 5.71
CA ASP A 66 5.17 -24.47 4.91
C ASP A 66 4.60 -23.07 4.66
N LEU A 67 3.32 -22.98 4.25
CA LEU A 67 2.67 -21.68 4.03
C LEU A 67 2.55 -20.86 5.32
N SER A 68 2.24 -21.51 6.45
CA SER A 68 2.17 -20.85 7.76
C SER A 68 3.52 -20.26 8.17
N GLN A 69 4.62 -20.97 7.91
CA GLN A 69 5.98 -20.48 8.17
C GLN A 69 6.36 -19.29 7.27
N GLN A 70 5.96 -19.32 5.99
CA GLN A 70 6.29 -18.24 5.05
C GLN A 70 5.49 -16.95 5.28
N THR A 71 4.24 -17.07 5.75
CA THR A 71 3.28 -15.94 5.83
C THR A 71 2.96 -15.49 7.24
N GLY A 72 3.25 -16.31 8.25
CA GLY A 72 2.81 -16.10 9.63
C GLY A 72 1.33 -16.41 9.87
N ILE A 73 0.56 -16.81 8.84
CA ILE A 73 -0.85 -17.16 8.99
C ILE A 73 -0.96 -18.47 9.78
N SER A 74 -1.78 -18.50 10.82
CA SER A 74 -2.00 -19.71 11.61
C SER A 74 -2.61 -20.84 10.77
N ARG A 75 -2.12 -22.08 10.95
CA ARG A 75 -2.53 -23.26 10.16
C ARG A 75 -4.04 -23.53 10.15
N ASN A 76 -4.76 -23.16 11.21
CA ASN A 76 -6.21 -23.32 11.31
C ASN A 76 -7.01 -22.35 10.42
N LYS A 77 -6.39 -21.28 9.93
CA LYS A 77 -6.99 -20.36 8.96
C LYS A 77 -6.71 -20.78 7.51
N LEU A 78 -5.95 -21.84 7.28
CA LEU A 78 -5.56 -22.31 5.95
C LEU A 78 -6.37 -23.54 5.53
N SER A 79 -7.21 -23.36 4.54
CA SER A 79 -8.10 -24.39 3.98
C SER A 79 -7.58 -24.88 2.64
N ILE A 80 -7.54 -26.20 2.45
CA ILE A 80 -7.25 -26.76 1.13
C ILE A 80 -8.57 -26.76 0.37
N ILE A 81 -8.59 -26.05 -0.76
CA ILE A 81 -9.80 -25.81 -1.54
C ILE A 81 -9.83 -26.60 -2.86
N ASP A 82 -8.67 -27.06 -3.34
CA ASP A 82 -8.56 -27.93 -4.51
C ASP A 82 -7.25 -28.75 -4.45
N TYR A 83 -7.24 -29.92 -5.08
CA TYR A 83 -6.05 -30.73 -5.25
C TYR A 83 -6.18 -31.72 -6.42
N SER A 84 -5.06 -32.05 -7.06
CA SER A 84 -5.01 -33.07 -8.11
C SER A 84 -3.66 -33.80 -8.11
N ARG A 85 -3.68 -35.07 -8.47
CA ARG A 85 -2.46 -35.86 -8.67
C ARG A 85 -1.78 -35.42 -9.96
N GLN A 86 -0.46 -35.27 -9.93
CA GLN A 86 0.36 -34.79 -11.05
C GLN A 86 1.72 -35.50 -11.06
N THR A 87 2.36 -35.56 -12.22
CA THR A 87 3.73 -36.04 -12.36
C THR A 87 4.62 -34.88 -12.77
N TRP A 88 5.69 -34.67 -12.01
CA TRP A 88 6.60 -33.54 -12.18
C TRP A 88 7.85 -33.92 -12.95
N PRO A 89 8.48 -32.96 -13.66
CA PRO A 89 9.55 -33.26 -14.61
C PRO A 89 10.91 -33.59 -13.97
N ASN A 90 11.10 -33.31 -12.68
CA ASN A 90 12.38 -33.48 -11.99
C ASN A 90 12.20 -33.53 -10.47
N GLY A 91 13.28 -33.85 -9.75
CA GLY A 91 13.33 -33.89 -8.27
C GLY A 91 12.97 -32.58 -7.56
N CYS A 92 12.98 -31.45 -8.27
CA CYS A 92 12.56 -30.14 -7.76
C CYS A 92 11.10 -29.81 -8.08
N LEU A 93 10.32 -30.78 -8.56
CA LEU A 93 8.91 -30.63 -8.91
C LEU A 93 8.66 -29.58 -10.02
N GLY A 94 9.68 -29.33 -10.84
CA GLY A 94 9.69 -28.26 -11.85
C GLY A 94 9.90 -26.84 -11.29
N ILE A 95 10.28 -26.70 -10.01
CA ILE A 95 10.50 -25.42 -9.34
C ILE A 95 11.87 -25.44 -8.62
N PRO A 96 12.98 -25.27 -9.38
CA PRO A 96 14.32 -25.22 -8.78
C PRO A 96 14.52 -23.96 -7.96
N LYS A 97 15.21 -24.07 -6.82
CA LYS A 97 15.77 -22.92 -6.12
C LYS A 97 16.99 -22.37 -6.88
N PRO A 98 17.38 -21.09 -6.68
CA PRO A 98 18.59 -20.55 -7.29
C PRO A 98 19.83 -21.40 -6.94
N GLY A 99 20.54 -21.87 -7.97
CA GLY A 99 21.73 -22.72 -7.81
C GLY A 99 21.45 -24.19 -7.44
N GLU A 100 20.19 -24.61 -7.36
CA GLU A 100 19.83 -25.99 -7.03
C GLU A 100 19.92 -26.91 -8.25
N MET A 101 20.67 -27.99 -8.13
CA MET A 101 20.73 -29.06 -9.13
C MET A 101 19.63 -30.09 -8.86
N CYS A 102 18.75 -30.28 -9.84
CA CYS A 102 17.61 -31.19 -9.73
C CYS A 102 17.88 -32.51 -10.44
N THR A 103 17.49 -33.63 -9.82
CA THR A 103 17.50 -34.94 -10.49
C THR A 103 16.56 -34.92 -11.69
N GLN A 104 16.88 -35.62 -12.77
CA GLN A 104 16.05 -35.66 -13.98
C GLN A 104 14.95 -36.75 -13.92
N ALA A 105 14.69 -37.30 -12.74
CA ALA A 105 13.67 -38.33 -12.56
C ALA A 105 12.27 -37.70 -12.47
N LEU A 106 11.29 -38.32 -13.12
CA LEU A 106 9.88 -37.97 -12.95
C LEU A 106 9.44 -38.25 -11.51
N VAL A 107 8.74 -37.30 -10.90
CA VAL A 107 8.25 -37.41 -9.52
C VAL A 107 6.74 -37.34 -9.49
N GLU A 108 6.09 -38.42 -9.09
CA GLU A 108 4.66 -38.38 -8.79
C GLU A 108 4.38 -37.58 -7.51
N GLY A 109 3.28 -36.83 -7.53
CA GLY A 109 2.77 -36.19 -6.32
C GLY A 109 1.51 -35.38 -6.56
N TRP A 110 1.38 -34.26 -5.84
CA TRP A 110 0.13 -33.49 -5.79
C TRP A 110 0.32 -32.03 -6.12
N LYS A 111 -0.55 -31.49 -6.97
CA LYS A 111 -0.88 -30.06 -7.02
C LYS A 111 -1.92 -29.79 -5.94
N VAL A 112 -1.65 -28.84 -5.05
CA VAL A 112 -2.54 -28.50 -3.93
C VAL A 112 -2.82 -27.01 -3.96
N VAL A 113 -4.10 -26.61 -3.91
CA VAL A 113 -4.52 -25.22 -3.78
C VAL A 113 -5.01 -24.98 -2.37
N VAL A 114 -4.36 -24.04 -1.68
CA VAL A 114 -4.68 -23.65 -0.30
C VAL A 114 -5.12 -22.20 -0.27
N SER A 115 -6.09 -21.87 0.58
CA SER A 115 -6.67 -20.55 0.73
C SER A 115 -6.80 -20.15 2.19
N ASP A 116 -6.67 -18.85 2.47
CA ASP A 116 -6.99 -18.26 3.78
C ASP A 116 -8.37 -17.57 3.82
N GLY A 117 -9.15 -17.74 2.74
CA GLY A 117 -10.41 -17.02 2.50
C GLY A 117 -10.25 -15.72 1.72
N THR A 118 -9.04 -15.18 1.60
CA THR A 118 -8.74 -13.94 0.86
C THR A 118 -7.77 -14.12 -0.29
N GLN A 119 -6.89 -15.13 -0.20
CA GLN A 119 -5.83 -15.40 -1.16
C GLN A 119 -5.71 -16.91 -1.34
N GLU A 120 -5.30 -17.31 -2.55
CA GLU A 120 -5.02 -18.69 -2.90
C GLU A 120 -3.54 -18.87 -3.22
N TRP A 121 -2.98 -20.04 -2.88
CA TRP A 121 -1.62 -20.45 -3.20
C TRP A 121 -1.63 -21.84 -3.80
N ILE A 122 -0.81 -22.05 -4.84
CA ILE A 122 -0.66 -23.35 -5.49
C ILE A 122 0.66 -23.97 -5.04
N TYR A 123 0.61 -25.18 -4.50
CA TYR A 123 1.77 -25.97 -4.15
C TYR A 123 1.91 -27.17 -5.08
N ARG A 124 3.16 -27.58 -5.30
CA ARG A 124 3.54 -28.87 -5.87
C ARG A 124 4.23 -29.68 -4.79
N THR A 125 3.89 -30.94 -4.68
CA THR A 125 4.43 -31.86 -3.67
C THR A 125 4.77 -33.21 -4.29
N ASP A 126 5.63 -34.00 -3.64
CA ASP A 126 5.72 -35.44 -3.91
C ASP A 126 4.54 -36.22 -3.29
N ASN A 127 4.43 -37.52 -3.55
CA ASN A 127 3.36 -38.39 -3.03
C ASN A 127 3.23 -38.40 -1.49
N THR A 128 4.30 -38.07 -0.75
CA THR A 128 4.37 -38.16 0.71
C THR A 128 4.22 -36.81 1.41
N GLY A 129 4.45 -35.70 0.68
CA GLY A 129 4.58 -34.36 1.24
C GLY A 129 5.97 -34.06 1.81
N SER A 130 6.99 -34.87 1.50
CA SER A 130 8.36 -34.69 1.99
C SER A 130 9.05 -33.52 1.27
N ASN A 131 8.80 -33.38 -0.03
CA ASN A 131 9.14 -32.19 -0.80
C ASN A 131 7.87 -31.37 -1.10
N VAL A 132 7.90 -30.08 -0.74
CA VAL A 132 6.82 -29.10 -0.93
C VAL A 132 7.42 -27.86 -1.59
N ARG A 133 6.81 -27.41 -2.69
CA ARG A 133 7.24 -26.24 -3.45
C ARG A 133 6.05 -25.33 -3.73
N LEU A 134 6.13 -24.08 -3.29
CA LEU A 134 5.18 -23.05 -3.70
C LEU A 134 5.40 -22.74 -5.19
N PHE A 135 4.35 -22.93 -6.00
CA PHE A 135 4.33 -22.54 -7.39
C PHE A 135 4.01 -21.05 -7.50
N ILE A 136 4.91 -20.32 -8.14
CA ILE A 136 4.71 -18.93 -8.53
C ILE A 136 4.57 -18.95 -10.05
N SER A 137 3.44 -18.50 -10.58
CA SER A 137 3.24 -18.49 -12.03
C SER A 137 4.27 -17.57 -12.70
N PRO A 138 4.68 -17.85 -13.96
CA PRO A 138 5.50 -16.92 -14.74
C PRO A 138 4.92 -15.50 -14.76
N ASP A 139 3.59 -15.39 -14.81
CA ASP A 139 2.88 -14.10 -14.78
C ASP A 139 3.04 -13.37 -13.44
N GLU A 140 3.06 -14.06 -12.30
CA GLU A 140 3.43 -13.48 -10.99
C GLU A 140 4.95 -13.24 -10.86
N LYS A 141 5.73 -13.89 -11.75
CA LYS A 141 7.17 -13.70 -11.89
C LYS A 141 7.52 -12.47 -12.73
N GLU A 142 6.58 -11.80 -13.37
CA GLU A 142 6.79 -10.49 -14.02
C GLU A 142 5.85 -9.41 -13.47
N ASN A 143 4.61 -9.76 -13.15
CA ASN A 143 3.60 -8.87 -12.56
C ASN A 143 3.57 -8.95 -11.04
N LEU A 144 3.00 -7.93 -10.40
CA LEU A 144 2.82 -7.89 -8.94
C LEU A 144 1.95 -9.07 -8.47
N PRO A 145 2.44 -9.96 -7.57
CA PRO A 145 1.64 -11.06 -7.05
C PRO A 145 0.40 -10.56 -6.33
N LYS A 146 -0.72 -11.29 -6.46
CA LYS A 146 -1.98 -10.95 -5.77
C LYS A 146 -1.78 -10.90 -4.25
N SER A 147 -0.91 -11.76 -3.70
CA SER A 147 -0.57 -11.75 -2.27
C SER A 147 0.01 -10.41 -1.82
N VAL A 148 0.92 -9.84 -2.61
CA VAL A 148 1.55 -8.55 -2.35
C VAL A 148 0.53 -7.42 -2.49
N ALA A 149 -0.23 -7.40 -3.59
CA ALA A 149 -1.26 -6.39 -3.82
C ALA A 149 -2.31 -6.39 -2.68
N ASN A 150 -2.79 -7.56 -2.28
CA ASN A 150 -3.76 -7.72 -1.21
C ASN A 150 -3.18 -7.33 0.16
N ALA A 151 -1.93 -7.69 0.45
CA ALA A 151 -1.28 -7.30 1.70
C ALA A 151 -1.14 -5.78 1.80
N VAL A 152 -0.70 -5.10 0.74
CA VAL A 152 -0.61 -3.63 0.68
C VAL A 152 -1.98 -2.97 0.83
N LYS A 153 -2.98 -3.42 0.05
CA LYS A 153 -4.34 -2.86 0.14
C LYS A 153 -4.93 -3.02 1.53
N ARG A 154 -4.78 -4.20 2.17
CA ARG A 154 -5.27 -4.43 3.54
C ARG A 154 -4.57 -3.53 4.55
N ASP A 155 -3.27 -3.32 4.43
CA ASP A 155 -2.56 -2.44 5.36
C ASP A 155 -3.05 -1.00 5.23
N LEU A 156 -3.11 -0.48 4.01
CA LEU A 156 -3.59 0.87 3.76
C LEU A 156 -5.06 1.06 4.17
N ALA A 157 -5.93 0.13 3.80
CA ALA A 157 -7.35 0.12 4.15
C ALA A 157 -7.58 0.29 5.66
N ARG A 158 -6.80 -0.42 6.48
CA ARG A 158 -6.86 -0.29 7.95
C ARG A 158 -6.40 1.09 8.42
N ARG A 159 -5.30 1.61 7.87
CA ARG A 159 -4.73 2.90 8.28
C ARG A 159 -5.67 4.07 8.02
N ILE A 160 -6.28 4.11 6.84
CA ILE A 160 -7.14 5.23 6.42
C ILE A 160 -8.63 4.91 6.57
N GLN A 161 -8.97 3.76 7.17
CA GLN A 161 -10.33 3.30 7.45
C GLN A 161 -11.25 3.29 6.21
N VAL A 162 -10.76 2.74 5.11
CA VAL A 162 -11.54 2.58 3.86
C VAL A 162 -11.64 1.11 3.45
N PRO A 163 -12.70 0.71 2.73
CA PRO A 163 -12.78 -0.60 2.10
C PRO A 163 -11.67 -0.85 1.06
N THR A 164 -11.17 -2.10 0.96
CA THR A 164 -10.04 -2.46 0.08
C THR A 164 -10.35 -2.37 -1.41
N ASP A 165 -11.62 -2.48 -1.79
CA ASP A 165 -12.13 -2.29 -3.15
C ASP A 165 -11.94 -0.85 -3.63
N LEU A 166 -11.85 0.12 -2.72
CA LEU A 166 -11.56 1.53 -3.08
C LEU A 166 -10.09 1.80 -3.37
N LEU A 167 -9.22 0.81 -3.21
CA LEU A 167 -7.78 0.96 -3.36
C LEU A 167 -7.34 0.35 -4.69
N ARG A 168 -6.63 1.15 -5.49
CA ARG A 168 -6.08 0.76 -6.78
C ARG A 168 -4.56 0.78 -6.72
N ILE A 169 -3.94 -0.32 -7.16
CA ILE A 169 -2.49 -0.32 -7.40
C ILE A 169 -2.24 0.46 -8.69
N GLU A 170 -1.53 1.57 -8.62
CA GLU A 170 -1.18 2.37 -9.80
C GLU A 170 0.12 1.89 -10.45
N ARG A 171 1.10 1.51 -9.62
CA ARG A 171 2.43 1.11 -10.06
C ARG A 171 2.99 0.04 -9.13
N ALA A 172 3.77 -0.87 -9.69
CA ALA A 172 4.52 -1.85 -8.92
C ALA A 172 5.87 -2.12 -9.59
N GLU A 173 6.95 -2.02 -8.82
CA GLU A 173 8.31 -2.22 -9.31
C GLU A 173 9.05 -3.22 -8.45
N ARG A 174 9.80 -4.11 -9.08
CA ARG A 174 10.74 -4.96 -8.34
C ARG A 174 11.95 -4.17 -7.89
N ARG A 175 12.30 -4.32 -6.63
CA ARG A 175 13.51 -3.73 -6.04
C ARG A 175 14.20 -4.73 -5.12
N LYS A 176 15.49 -4.47 -4.86
CA LYS A 176 16.26 -5.15 -3.82
C LYS A 176 16.51 -4.13 -2.72
N TRP A 177 16.14 -4.48 -1.50
CA TRP A 177 16.31 -3.64 -0.33
C TRP A 177 17.62 -3.98 0.38
N LEU A 178 18.21 -3.02 1.08
CA LEU A 178 19.52 -3.18 1.74
C LEU A 178 19.48 -4.09 2.96
N ASP A 179 18.31 -4.27 3.57
CA ASP A 179 18.11 -5.04 4.80
C ASP A 179 16.75 -5.76 4.81
N SER A 180 16.54 -6.59 5.83
CA SER A 180 15.27 -7.30 6.07
C SER A 180 14.11 -6.37 6.46
N CYS A 181 14.38 -5.11 6.80
CA CYS A 181 13.38 -4.07 7.07
C CYS A 181 13.00 -3.27 5.84
N LEU A 182 13.42 -3.72 4.65
CA LEU A 182 13.08 -3.13 3.37
C LEU A 182 13.71 -1.72 3.19
N GLY A 183 14.80 -1.45 3.91
CA GLY A 183 15.47 -0.15 3.91
C GLY A 183 14.62 0.97 4.48
N ILE A 184 13.65 0.65 5.35
CA ILE A 184 12.86 1.61 6.13
C ILE A 184 13.32 1.47 7.59
N PRO A 185 13.93 2.52 8.16
CA PRO A 185 14.38 2.52 9.55
C PRO A 185 13.22 2.18 10.49
N ASP A 186 13.49 1.34 11.47
CA ASP A 186 12.52 0.94 12.48
C ASP A 186 13.23 1.02 13.84
N PRO A 187 12.85 1.95 14.73
CA PRO A 187 13.59 2.21 15.96
C PRO A 187 13.51 1.06 16.96
N VAL A 188 12.57 0.12 16.78
CA VAL A 188 12.35 -1.02 17.69
C VAL A 188 12.87 -2.32 17.09
N THR A 189 12.88 -2.44 15.76
CA THR A 189 13.22 -3.70 15.07
C THR A 189 14.68 -3.74 14.64
N LEU A 190 15.41 -4.76 15.07
CA LEU A 190 16.76 -5.05 14.57
C LEU A 190 16.69 -5.63 13.14
N CYS A 191 17.13 -4.83 12.17
CA CYS A 191 17.16 -5.21 10.76
C CYS A 191 18.42 -6.00 10.43
N THR A 192 18.25 -7.19 9.83
CA THR A 192 19.41 -7.95 9.34
C THR A 192 19.89 -7.34 8.03
N GLN A 193 21.20 -7.08 7.92
CA GLN A 193 21.84 -6.53 6.73
C GLN A 193 21.93 -7.58 5.61
N VAL A 194 20.80 -7.88 4.98
CA VAL A 194 20.70 -8.82 3.88
C VAL A 194 19.91 -8.18 2.73
N LEU A 195 20.47 -8.29 1.53
CA LEU A 195 19.80 -7.83 0.31
C LEU A 195 18.49 -8.60 0.11
N THR A 196 17.37 -7.94 0.36
CA THR A 196 16.04 -8.56 0.39
C THR A 196 15.27 -8.20 -0.88
N PRO A 197 15.00 -9.16 -1.80
CA PRO A 197 14.18 -8.91 -2.98
C PRO A 197 12.72 -8.64 -2.60
N GLY A 198 12.08 -7.73 -3.32
CA GLY A 198 10.69 -7.39 -3.07
C GLY A 198 10.10 -6.38 -4.04
N TRP A 199 9.06 -5.68 -3.61
CA TRP A 199 8.30 -4.76 -4.46
C TRP A 199 8.13 -3.39 -3.82
N GLN A 200 8.34 -2.35 -4.63
CA GLN A 200 7.82 -1.01 -4.36
C GLN A 200 6.45 -0.89 -5.02
N VAL A 201 5.41 -0.58 -4.24
CA VAL A 201 4.02 -0.59 -4.69
C VAL A 201 3.41 0.78 -4.43
N THR A 202 2.92 1.44 -5.48
CA THR A 202 2.19 2.71 -5.37
C THR A 202 0.70 2.45 -5.44
N VAL A 203 -0.02 2.92 -4.43
CA VAL A 203 -1.46 2.74 -4.27
C VAL A 203 -2.14 4.10 -4.19
N ALA A 204 -3.31 4.21 -4.83
CA ALA A 204 -4.17 5.38 -4.75
C ALA A 204 -5.62 4.95 -4.52
N LEU A 205 -6.49 5.90 -4.21
CA LEU A 205 -7.94 5.66 -4.16
C LEU A 205 -8.49 5.53 -5.60
N GLU A 206 -9.56 4.77 -5.80
CA GLU A 206 -10.15 4.64 -7.14
C GLU A 206 -10.93 5.90 -7.55
N ARG A 207 -11.54 6.58 -6.58
CA ARG A 207 -12.57 7.60 -6.82
C ARG A 207 -12.05 9.01 -7.18
N TYR A 208 -10.74 9.22 -7.25
CA TYR A 208 -10.16 10.56 -7.47
C TYR A 208 -9.04 10.55 -8.50
N ALA A 209 -9.27 10.02 -9.71
CA ALA A 209 -8.30 9.99 -10.82
C ALA A 209 -7.96 11.39 -11.37
N SER A 210 -7.36 12.25 -10.54
CA SER A 210 -6.83 13.58 -10.86
C SER A 210 -5.34 13.63 -10.52
N SER A 211 -4.61 14.57 -11.13
CA SER A 211 -3.17 14.77 -10.95
C SER A 211 -2.74 15.11 -9.52
N SER A 212 -3.67 15.50 -8.64
CA SER A 212 -3.43 15.85 -7.23
C SER A 212 -3.71 14.73 -6.22
N GLN A 213 -3.93 13.50 -6.69
CA GLN A 213 -4.36 12.41 -5.81
C GLN A 213 -3.23 11.97 -4.86
N GLN A 214 -3.57 11.84 -3.57
CA GLN A 214 -2.66 11.25 -2.59
C GLN A 214 -2.30 9.83 -3.02
N ARG A 215 -0.99 9.55 -3.05
CA ARG A 215 -0.43 8.23 -3.33
C ARG A 215 0.28 7.73 -2.09
N TRP A 216 0.16 6.44 -1.83
CA TRP A 216 0.92 5.74 -0.80
C TRP A 216 1.91 4.81 -1.47
N VAL A 217 3.17 4.92 -1.06
CA VAL A 217 4.24 4.05 -1.54
C VAL A 217 4.53 3.05 -0.45
N TYR A 218 4.46 1.77 -0.78
CA TYR A 218 4.78 0.67 0.09
C TYR A 218 6.03 -0.04 -0.39
N ARG A 219 6.83 -0.53 0.54
CA ARG A 219 7.87 -1.52 0.27
C ARG A 219 7.43 -2.85 0.85
N THR A 220 7.67 -3.91 0.10
CA THR A 220 7.33 -5.28 0.52
C THR A 220 8.49 -6.22 0.24
N ASN A 221 8.55 -7.36 0.93
CA ASN A 221 9.37 -8.50 0.49
C ASN A 221 8.68 -9.25 -0.67
N LYS A 222 9.37 -10.22 -1.27
CA LYS A 222 8.86 -10.94 -2.45
C LYS A 222 7.47 -11.58 -2.27
N SER A 223 7.15 -12.06 -1.08
CA SER A 223 5.88 -12.75 -0.77
C SER A 223 4.76 -11.80 -0.35
N GLY A 224 5.08 -10.59 0.12
CA GLY A 224 4.14 -9.67 0.77
C GLY A 224 3.88 -10.02 2.23
N SER A 225 4.68 -10.89 2.86
CA SER A 225 4.56 -11.19 4.30
C SER A 225 5.13 -10.09 5.18
N VAL A 226 6.02 -9.25 4.63
CA VAL A 226 6.46 -8.00 5.25
C VAL A 226 6.05 -6.86 4.33
N VAL A 227 5.27 -5.92 4.86
CA VAL A 227 4.76 -4.74 4.16
C VAL A 227 4.99 -3.54 5.05
N LYS A 228 5.70 -2.54 4.54
CA LYS A 228 5.95 -1.28 5.24
C LYS A 228 5.55 -0.09 4.36
N LEU A 229 4.84 0.86 4.96
CA LEU A 229 4.58 2.14 4.32
C LEU A 229 5.91 2.91 4.26
N ASP A 230 6.30 3.30 3.06
CA ASP A 230 7.42 4.21 2.85
C ASP A 230 6.87 5.63 2.96
N GLU A 231 6.85 6.14 4.18
CA GLU A 231 6.32 7.48 4.46
C GLU A 231 7.09 8.55 3.68
N SER A 232 8.42 8.42 3.57
CA SER A 232 9.25 9.36 2.79
C SER A 232 8.86 9.40 1.30
N ALA A 233 8.60 8.24 0.69
CA ALA A 233 8.16 8.18 -0.70
C ALA A 233 6.65 8.49 -0.86
N THR A 234 5.88 8.41 0.23
CA THR A 234 4.45 8.72 0.29
C THR A 234 4.17 10.21 0.45
N ILE A 235 5.08 10.97 1.06
CA ILE A 235 4.92 12.42 1.27
C ILE A 235 5.15 13.14 -0.07
N GLN A 236 4.07 13.13 -0.85
CA GLN A 236 3.68 14.08 -1.88
C GLN A 236 3.62 15.53 -1.40
N PRO A 237 4.56 16.48 -1.62
CA PRO A 237 4.26 17.85 -1.26
C PRO A 237 3.03 18.33 -2.02
N ARG A 238 2.06 18.88 -1.27
CA ARG A 238 0.90 19.55 -1.85
C ARG A 238 1.21 21.04 -2.00
N GLN A 239 0.32 21.77 -2.67
CA GLN A 239 0.42 23.22 -2.70
C GLN A 239 -0.29 23.82 -1.48
N ILE A 240 0.38 24.71 -0.75
CA ILE A 240 -0.26 25.51 0.30
C ILE A 240 -1.34 26.37 -0.36
N PRO A 241 -2.60 26.29 0.08
CA PRO A 241 -3.66 27.15 -0.44
C PRO A 241 -3.31 28.63 -0.26
N LYS A 242 -3.62 29.48 -1.25
CA LYS A 242 -3.26 30.91 -1.23
C LYS A 242 -3.80 31.66 0.00
N ASN A 243 -4.97 31.27 0.47
CA ASN A 243 -5.64 31.82 1.66
C ASN A 243 -5.02 31.35 2.99
N GLU A 244 -4.15 30.35 2.95
CA GLU A 244 -3.42 29.84 4.12
C GLU A 244 -1.96 30.31 4.13
N LEU A 245 -1.52 31.04 3.10
CA LEU A 245 -0.18 31.59 3.08
C LEU A 245 -0.05 32.71 4.12
N PRO A 246 1.04 32.69 4.92
CA PRO A 246 1.31 33.78 5.83
C PRO A 246 1.68 35.05 5.06
N PRO A 247 1.57 36.24 5.67
CA PRO A 247 1.99 37.50 5.05
C PRO A 247 3.45 37.45 4.59
N ALA A 248 3.79 38.20 3.55
CA ALA A 248 5.17 38.35 3.10
C ALA A 248 6.07 38.88 4.23
N LEU A 249 7.36 38.56 4.18
CA LEU A 249 8.32 39.04 5.17
C LEU A 249 8.41 40.57 5.15
N ALA A 250 8.55 41.17 6.32
CA ALA A 250 8.90 42.58 6.43
C ALA A 250 10.32 42.83 5.87
N ARG A 251 10.59 44.05 5.38
CA ARG A 251 11.83 44.41 4.65
C ARG A 251 13.15 44.04 5.35
N ASN A 252 13.15 43.98 6.68
CA ASN A 252 14.34 43.70 7.50
C ASN A 252 14.34 42.30 8.13
N VAL A 253 13.44 41.42 7.70
CA VAL A 253 13.36 40.03 8.15
C VAL A 253 13.97 39.13 7.09
N VAL A 254 14.98 38.36 7.50
CA VAL A 254 15.69 37.39 6.66
C VAL A 254 14.91 36.08 6.57
N PHE A 255 14.33 35.65 7.69
CA PHE A 255 13.66 34.37 7.79
C PHE A 255 12.60 34.39 8.89
N ARG A 256 11.51 33.66 8.70
CA ARG A 256 10.45 33.46 9.70
C ARG A 256 10.13 31.97 9.82
N ALA A 257 9.97 31.51 11.06
CA ALA A 257 9.31 30.26 11.38
C ALA A 257 8.02 30.53 12.15
N LEU A 258 6.92 29.97 11.69
CA LEU A 258 5.62 30.03 12.34
C LEU A 258 5.26 28.62 12.78
N VAL A 259 5.23 28.40 14.09
CA VAL A 259 4.92 27.11 14.71
C VAL A 259 3.50 27.19 15.24
N SER A 260 2.66 26.23 14.88
CA SER A 260 1.25 26.19 15.28
C SER A 260 0.78 24.76 15.52
N GLY A 261 -0.11 24.57 16.51
CA GLY A 261 -0.70 23.27 16.83
C GLY A 261 -0.14 22.66 18.13
N GLY A 262 -0.21 21.31 18.21
CA GLY A 262 0.14 20.54 19.40
C GLY A 262 -0.89 20.61 20.53
N ILE A 263 -0.76 19.70 21.51
CA ILE A 263 -1.67 19.55 22.66
C ILE A 263 -1.84 20.80 23.53
N ALA A 264 -0.84 21.69 23.56
CA ALA A 264 -0.89 22.93 24.33
C ALA A 264 -1.56 24.09 23.57
N GLY A 265 -1.81 23.94 22.26
CA GLY A 265 -2.44 24.97 21.41
C GLY A 265 -1.68 26.29 21.32
N ARG A 266 -0.38 26.31 21.66
CA ARG A 266 0.43 27.53 21.65
C ARG A 266 1.09 27.70 20.28
N SER A 267 0.85 28.86 19.67
CA SER A 267 1.47 29.23 18.41
C SER A 267 2.55 30.29 18.64
N PHE A 268 3.67 30.17 17.92
CA PHE A 268 4.79 31.11 18.01
C PHE A 268 5.24 31.53 16.63
N GLU A 269 5.50 32.82 16.45
CA GLU A 269 6.26 33.34 15.32
C GLU A 269 7.68 33.65 15.80
N THR A 270 8.68 33.12 15.12
CA THR A 270 10.09 33.48 15.36
C THR A 270 10.69 34.05 14.08
N THR A 271 11.30 35.22 14.18
CA THR A 271 11.89 35.94 13.04
C THR A 271 13.38 36.17 13.26
N LEU A 272 14.17 35.95 12.22
CA LEU A 272 15.56 36.38 12.15
C LEU A 272 15.62 37.69 11.37
N MET A 273 16.10 38.75 12.03
CA MET A 273 16.26 40.07 11.48
C MET A 273 17.62 40.21 10.77
N GLN A 274 17.72 41.13 9.81
CA GLN A 274 18.97 41.42 9.09
C GLN A 274 20.08 41.97 10.00
N ASP A 275 19.71 42.61 11.12
CA ASP A 275 20.64 43.07 12.14
C ASP A 275 21.13 41.96 13.11
N GLY A 276 20.68 40.72 12.88
CA GLY A 276 21.03 39.53 13.66
C GLY A 276 20.13 39.25 14.86
N ARG A 277 19.15 40.11 15.19
CA ARG A 277 18.20 39.81 16.28
C ARG A 277 17.29 38.65 15.90
N VAL A 278 17.12 37.71 16.81
CA VAL A 278 16.12 36.64 16.74
C VAL A 278 14.98 37.03 17.68
N ILE A 279 13.80 37.29 17.12
CA ILE A 279 12.63 37.77 17.86
C ILE A 279 11.56 36.71 17.83
N GLN A 280 11.14 36.25 18.99
CA GLN A 280 10.01 35.34 19.16
C GLN A 280 8.78 36.13 19.65
N THR A 281 7.64 35.87 19.04
CA THR A 281 6.34 36.46 19.38
C THR A 281 5.34 35.34 19.61
N GLN A 282 4.70 35.33 20.77
CA GLN A 282 3.61 34.38 21.02
C GLN A 282 2.35 34.83 20.28
N ILE A 283 1.66 33.90 19.64
CA ILE A 283 0.38 34.16 18.98
C ILE A 283 -0.74 33.65 19.91
N THR A 284 -1.64 34.55 20.29
CA THR A 284 -2.81 34.27 21.12
C THR A 284 -4.08 34.37 20.29
N GLY A 285 -5.21 33.85 20.79
CA GLY A 285 -6.51 33.99 20.12
C GLY A 285 -6.94 35.45 19.89
N SER A 286 -6.32 36.40 20.59
CA SER A 286 -6.52 37.85 20.46
C SER A 286 -5.53 38.56 19.53
N GLY A 287 -4.57 37.85 18.91
CA GLY A 287 -3.58 38.41 17.99
C GLY A 287 -2.13 38.13 18.39
N MET A 288 -1.22 39.06 18.06
CA MET A 288 0.19 38.96 18.46
C MET A 288 0.37 39.40 19.92
N GLY A 289 0.93 38.51 20.73
CA GLY A 289 1.30 38.77 22.12
C GLY A 289 2.68 39.42 22.24
N GLU A 290 3.33 39.19 23.39
CA GLU A 290 4.62 39.80 23.70
C GLU A 290 5.73 39.39 22.71
N ARG A 291 6.54 40.38 22.30
CA ARG A 291 7.70 40.21 21.43
C ARG A 291 8.96 40.16 22.29
N LYS A 292 9.69 39.05 22.24
CA LYS A 292 10.93 38.84 23.01
C LYS A 292 12.11 38.64 22.08
N VAL A 293 13.19 39.40 22.30
CA VAL A 293 14.49 39.10 21.69
C VAL A 293 15.08 37.91 22.43
N ILE A 294 15.15 36.75 21.77
CA ILE A 294 15.64 35.51 22.40
C ILE A 294 17.13 35.28 22.13
N ARG A 295 17.67 35.89 21.08
CA ARG A 295 19.09 35.78 20.71
C ARG A 295 19.53 36.93 19.81
N ARG A 296 20.84 37.11 19.70
CA ARG A 296 21.47 37.95 18.69
C ARG A 296 22.62 37.21 18.02
N LEU A 297 22.50 36.99 16.72
CA LEU A 297 23.56 36.43 15.88
C LEU A 297 24.54 37.52 15.44
N SER A 298 25.78 37.13 15.19
CA SER A 298 26.75 37.96 14.48
C SER A 298 26.36 38.13 13.02
N GLN A 299 26.86 39.20 12.39
CA GLN A 299 26.63 39.45 10.97
C GLN A 299 27.20 38.34 10.06
N GLN A 300 28.26 37.64 10.50
CA GLN A 300 28.77 36.48 9.79
C GLN A 300 27.79 35.32 9.82
N GLN A 301 27.22 35.00 10.99
CA GLN A 301 26.24 33.92 11.13
C GLN A 301 24.96 34.18 10.33
N VAL A 302 24.51 35.45 10.25
CA VAL A 302 23.37 35.82 9.39
C VAL A 302 23.68 35.52 7.93
N ARG A 303 24.86 35.95 7.45
CA ARG A 303 25.29 35.68 6.06
C ARG A 303 25.46 34.20 5.76
N GLU A 304 26.02 33.43 6.70
CA GLU A 304 26.15 31.97 6.57
C GLU A 304 24.79 31.30 6.44
N PHE A 305 23.79 31.72 7.24
CA PHE A 305 22.43 31.21 7.12
C PHE A 305 21.77 31.58 5.79
N GLN A 306 21.93 32.83 5.32
CA GLN A 306 21.44 33.25 4.01
C GLN A 306 22.08 32.44 2.87
N ARG A 307 23.40 32.23 2.93
CA ARG A 307 24.12 31.40 1.94
C ARG A 307 23.62 29.95 1.95
N LEU A 308 23.34 29.38 3.13
CA LEU A 308 22.77 28.03 3.22
C LEU A 308 21.41 27.93 2.51
N LEU A 309 20.54 28.96 2.61
CA LEU A 309 19.27 28.98 1.88
C LEU A 309 19.46 28.96 0.36
N GLU A 310 20.47 29.68 -0.14
CA GLU A 310 20.85 29.69 -1.56
C GLU A 310 21.45 28.34 -1.98
N GLU A 311 22.44 27.82 -1.25
CA GLU A 311 23.11 26.54 -1.52
C GLU A 311 22.15 25.34 -1.48
N SER A 312 21.11 25.43 -0.66
CA SER A 312 20.06 24.40 -0.54
C SER A 312 18.95 24.55 -1.58
N ASN A 313 19.01 25.57 -2.46
CA ASN A 313 17.93 25.95 -3.39
C ASN A 313 16.57 26.00 -2.68
N PHE A 314 16.50 26.74 -1.56
CA PHE A 314 15.30 26.75 -0.71
C PHE A 314 14.06 27.29 -1.43
N ASP A 315 14.24 28.12 -2.47
CA ASP A 315 13.20 28.67 -3.34
C ASP A 315 12.36 27.59 -4.05
N ARG A 316 12.96 26.43 -4.36
CA ARG A 316 12.25 25.28 -4.99
C ARG A 316 11.12 24.72 -4.13
N TYR A 317 11.13 25.03 -2.83
CA TYR A 317 10.11 24.61 -1.87
C TYR A 317 8.95 25.59 -1.76
N ASP A 318 8.92 26.66 -2.56
CA ASP A 318 7.84 27.63 -2.49
C ASP A 318 6.47 26.97 -2.66
N ARG A 319 5.60 27.31 -1.71
CA ARG A 319 4.23 26.83 -1.55
C ARG A 319 4.11 25.32 -1.43
N LEU A 320 5.15 24.61 -1.02
CA LEU A 320 5.05 23.17 -0.75
C LEU A 320 4.56 22.90 0.67
N ASP A 321 3.65 21.94 0.80
CA ASP A 321 2.99 21.53 2.04
C ASP A 321 3.24 20.03 2.28
N TYR A 322 4.10 19.72 3.25
CA TYR A 322 4.49 18.38 3.63
C TYR A 322 3.70 18.00 4.88
N LEU A 323 2.57 17.32 4.70
CA LEU A 323 1.73 16.87 5.80
C LEU A 323 1.72 15.34 5.88
N PRO A 324 1.56 14.76 7.08
CA PRO A 324 1.48 13.32 7.23
C PRO A 324 0.19 12.79 6.63
N ALA A 325 0.08 11.46 6.52
CA ALA A 325 -1.13 10.84 6.02
C ALA A 325 -2.35 11.17 6.93
N PRO A 326 -3.57 11.28 6.36
CA PRO A 326 -4.78 11.46 7.16
C PRO A 326 -4.91 10.39 8.25
N GLY A 327 -5.34 10.78 9.46
CA GLY A 327 -5.45 9.89 10.62
C GLY A 327 -4.17 9.73 11.46
N SER A 328 -3.12 10.51 11.18
CA SER A 328 -1.93 10.60 12.03
C SER A 328 -2.24 11.27 13.38
N ALA A 329 -1.42 11.00 14.40
CA ALA A 329 -1.53 11.61 15.73
C ALA A 329 -1.45 13.14 15.67
N ASP A 330 -1.83 13.83 16.75
CA ASP A 330 -1.68 15.28 16.86
C ASP A 330 -0.22 15.68 16.62
N TYR A 331 0.00 16.60 15.68
CA TYR A 331 1.32 17.08 15.27
C TYR A 331 1.38 18.60 15.33
N THR A 332 2.61 19.11 15.37
CA THR A 332 2.88 20.54 15.24
C THR A 332 3.16 20.86 13.79
N THR A 333 2.56 21.92 13.28
CA THR A 333 2.85 22.42 11.93
C THR A 333 3.85 23.56 12.02
N ILE A 334 4.90 23.50 11.20
CA ILE A 334 5.95 24.50 11.08
C ILE A 334 5.89 25.08 9.67
N THR A 335 5.71 26.38 9.58
CA THR A 335 5.75 27.13 8.32
C THR A 335 7.02 27.97 8.29
N LEU A 336 7.92 27.69 7.37
CA LEU A 336 9.16 28.44 7.16
C LEU A 336 8.99 29.37 5.97
N THR A 337 9.35 30.63 6.15
CA THR A 337 9.29 31.66 5.10
C THR A 337 10.64 32.34 4.97
N SER A 338 11.16 32.34 3.74
CA SER A 338 12.24 33.19 3.26
C SER A 338 11.67 34.29 2.35
N THR A 339 12.54 35.14 1.78
CA THR A 339 12.11 36.16 0.81
C THR A 339 11.41 35.57 -0.42
N ASN A 340 11.81 34.37 -0.86
CA ASN A 340 11.37 33.79 -2.15
C ASN A 340 10.54 32.52 -2.00
N ALA A 341 10.43 31.94 -0.81
CA ALA A 341 9.69 30.71 -0.59
C ALA A 341 8.99 30.64 0.75
N THR A 342 7.78 30.08 0.74
CA THR A 342 7.12 29.58 1.94
C THR A 342 6.89 28.08 1.84
N ILE A 343 7.36 27.33 2.83
CA ILE A 343 7.12 25.89 2.97
C ILE A 343 6.42 25.60 4.29
N ARG A 344 5.57 24.59 4.31
CA ARG A 344 4.92 24.09 5.52
C ARG A 344 5.20 22.61 5.68
N TYR A 345 5.50 22.17 6.90
CA TYR A 345 5.69 20.76 7.22
C TYR A 345 5.21 20.42 8.63
N ALA A 346 4.87 19.15 8.87
CA ALA A 346 4.61 18.65 10.22
C ALA A 346 5.87 18.11 10.89
N ASP A 347 6.03 18.38 12.19
CA ASP A 347 7.16 17.89 12.99
C ASP A 347 7.35 16.37 12.93
N ILE A 348 6.26 15.61 12.99
CA ILE A 348 6.27 14.14 13.01
C ILE A 348 6.90 13.49 11.76
N ILE A 349 6.99 14.22 10.64
CA ILE A 349 7.60 13.73 9.39
C ILE A 349 8.93 14.41 9.05
N GLN A 350 9.49 15.22 9.96
CA GLN A 350 10.67 16.03 9.67
C GLN A 350 11.84 15.20 9.14
N ASP A 351 12.07 14.00 9.68
CA ASP A 351 13.16 13.10 9.28
C ASP A 351 13.00 12.50 7.87
N LEU A 352 11.79 12.60 7.31
CA LEU A 352 11.43 12.09 5.99
C LEU A 352 11.52 13.16 4.90
N LEU A 353 11.76 14.42 5.29
CA LEU A 353 11.89 15.53 4.35
C LEU A 353 13.17 15.42 3.50
N PRO A 354 13.18 16.05 2.31
CA PRO A 354 14.38 16.15 1.48
C PRO A 354 15.61 16.61 2.26
N LYS A 355 16.78 16.02 1.96
CA LYS A 355 18.00 16.19 2.76
C LYS A 355 18.43 17.67 2.89
N ASP A 356 18.38 18.41 1.80
CA ASP A 356 18.71 19.83 1.74
C ASP A 356 17.73 20.70 2.55
N LEU A 357 16.44 20.35 2.55
CA LEU A 357 15.47 21.01 3.44
C LEU A 357 15.77 20.71 4.91
N ARG A 358 16.12 19.45 5.24
CA ARG A 358 16.51 19.09 6.62
C ARG A 358 17.74 19.85 7.09
N GLN A 359 18.72 20.10 6.22
CA GLN A 359 19.89 20.94 6.55
C GLN A 359 19.49 22.36 6.93
N VAL A 360 18.55 22.97 6.20
CA VAL A 360 18.01 24.30 6.55
C VAL A 360 17.29 24.26 7.90
N ILE A 361 16.48 23.23 8.17
CA ILE A 361 15.78 23.06 9.44
C ILE A 361 16.76 22.89 10.61
N GLU A 362 17.79 22.07 10.45
CA GLU A 362 18.84 21.86 11.45
C GLU A 362 19.61 23.16 11.74
N ALA A 363 19.97 23.92 10.71
CA ALA A 363 20.62 25.21 10.87
C ALA A 363 19.70 26.22 11.55
N TRP A 364 18.41 26.24 11.22
CA TRP A 364 17.42 27.08 11.88
C TRP A 364 17.28 26.72 13.37
N ASN A 365 17.24 25.44 13.72
CA ASN A 365 17.21 25.02 15.12
C ASN A 365 18.47 25.51 15.88
N LYS A 366 19.65 25.49 15.25
CA LYS A 366 20.87 26.09 15.82
C LYS A 366 20.82 27.61 15.94
N VAL A 367 19.92 28.31 15.25
CA VAL A 367 19.67 29.74 15.47
C VAL A 367 18.85 29.96 16.76
N LEU A 368 18.00 29.01 17.11
CA LEU A 368 17.13 29.09 18.30
C LEU A 368 17.84 28.74 19.61
N TYR A 369 18.84 27.84 19.58
CA TYR A 369 19.65 27.40 20.74
C TYR A 369 21.10 27.86 20.61
#